data_AF-A0A6B8WFS5-F1
#
_entry.id   AF-A0A6B8WFS5-F1
#
_cell.length_a   1.000
_cell.length_b   1.000
_cell.length_c   1.000
_cell.angle_alpha   90.00
_cell.angle_beta   90.00
_cell.angle_gamma   90.00
#
_symmetry.space_group_name_H-M   'P 1'
#
loop_
_entity.id
_entity.type
_entity.pdbx_description
1 polymer ?
#
loop_
_entity_poly.entity_id
_entity_poly.type
_entity_poly.pdbx_seq_one_letter_code
_entity_poly.pdbx_strand_id
1 'polypeptide(L)' 'MNTKKHNLGPSKPRQRRSISEAFIDTEAAAKPEASTMFNVRMTTSVHRRLKFQAFKEDRTMKEIVEESVLKYLNEHES' A
#
# COMPACT_ATOMS: atom_id res chain seq x y z
N MET A 1 35.36 -51.43 21.19
CA MET A 1 34.12 -51.09 21.92
C MET A 1 33.90 -49.59 21.72
N ASN A 2 33.12 -49.14 20.72
CA ASN A 2 31.67 -48.84 20.75
C ASN A 2 31.28 -47.92 21.93
N THR A 3 30.57 -46.79 21.83
CA THR A 3 29.87 -46.00 20.79
C THR A 3 29.54 -44.63 21.40
N LYS A 4 29.54 -43.51 20.66
CA LYS A 4 28.82 -42.26 21.01
C LYS A 4 28.54 -41.48 19.71
N LYS A 5 27.50 -41.88 18.96
CA LYS A 5 26.15 -41.29 18.93
C LYS A 5 26.13 -39.82 18.48
N HIS A 6 25.83 -39.63 17.19
CA HIS A 6 25.38 -38.40 16.57
C HIS A 6 24.08 -37.91 17.23
N ASN A 7 24.10 -36.71 17.82
CA ASN A 7 22.89 -36.00 18.23
C ASN A 7 22.37 -35.19 17.02
N LEU A 8 21.54 -35.81 16.20
CA LEU A 8 20.62 -35.10 15.30
C LEU A 8 19.45 -34.62 16.17
N GLY A 9 19.48 -33.34 16.54
CA GLY A 9 18.37 -32.68 17.20
C GLY A 9 17.11 -32.66 16.32
N PRO A 10 15.92 -32.46 16.93
CA PRO A 10 14.64 -32.66 16.26
C PRO A 10 14.44 -31.66 15.11
N SER A 11 14.29 -32.19 13.90
CA SER A 11 13.83 -31.46 12.72
C SER A 11 12.47 -30.82 13.00
N LYS A 12 12.41 -29.49 13.00
CA LYS A 12 11.15 -28.73 13.03
C LYS A 12 10.25 -29.24 11.89
N PRO A 13 9.00 -29.64 12.15
CA PRO A 13 8.07 -29.97 11.07
C PRO A 13 7.80 -28.69 10.28
N ARG A 14 8.27 -28.66 9.03
CA ARG A 14 7.98 -27.62 8.06
C ARG A 14 6.48 -27.70 7.78
N GLN A 15 5.69 -26.89 8.47
CA GLN A 15 4.25 -26.76 8.26
C GLN A 15 4.00 -26.53 6.77
N ARG A 16 3.50 -27.56 6.09
CA ARG A 16 2.98 -27.45 4.71
C ARG A 16 1.74 -26.57 4.83
N ARG A 17 1.87 -25.28 4.51
CA ARG A 17 0.70 -24.42 4.28
C ARG A 17 -0.14 -25.11 3.21
N SER A 18 -1.35 -25.48 3.56
CA SER A 18 -2.29 -26.18 2.67
C SER A 18 -2.61 -25.30 1.47
N ILE A 19 -2.55 -25.89 0.27
CA ILE A 19 -2.91 -25.27 -1.03
C ILE A 19 -4.37 -24.76 -1.04
N SER A 20 -5.17 -25.16 -0.06
CA SER A 20 -6.58 -24.81 0.10
C SER A 20 -6.85 -23.34 0.50
N GLU A 21 -5.84 -22.57 0.90
CA GLU A 21 -6.00 -21.11 1.13
C GLU A 21 -5.83 -20.26 -0.15
N ALA A 22 -5.50 -20.89 -1.29
CA ALA A 22 -5.32 -20.20 -2.57
C ALA A 22 -6.61 -20.01 -3.40
N PHE A 23 -7.78 -20.37 -2.85
CA PHE A 23 -9.06 -20.35 -3.58
C PHE A 23 -10.16 -19.57 -2.86
N ILE A 24 -9.80 -18.48 -2.19
CA ILE A 24 -10.75 -17.39 -1.88
C ILE A 24 -10.37 -16.20 -2.76
N ASP A 25 -10.33 -16.44 -4.07
CA ASP A 25 -10.39 -15.42 -5.12
C ASP A 25 -11.87 -15.02 -5.30
N THR A 26 -12.43 -14.39 -4.27
CA THR A 26 -13.81 -13.89 -4.27
C THR A 26 -13.89 -12.39 -3.97
N GLU A 27 -12.88 -11.63 -4.38
CA GLU A 27 -12.95 -10.17 -4.40
C GLU A 27 -12.48 -9.63 -5.75
N ALA A 28 -13.33 -9.82 -6.75
CA ALA A 28 -13.49 -8.88 -7.86
C ALA A 28 -14.05 -7.52 -7.36
N ALA A 29 -13.56 -7.01 -6.23
CA ALA A 29 -13.90 -5.70 -5.70
C ALA A 29 -12.79 -4.74 -6.15
N ALA A 30 -13.05 -4.05 -7.27
CA ALA A 30 -12.31 -2.89 -7.77
C ALA A 30 -10.79 -2.97 -7.59
N LYS A 31 -10.08 -3.50 -8.60
CA LYS A 31 -8.63 -3.29 -8.68
C LYS A 31 -8.38 -1.78 -8.54
N PRO A 32 -7.67 -1.31 -7.50
CA PRO A 32 -7.32 0.10 -7.41
C PRO A 32 -6.56 0.46 -8.68
N GLU A 33 -6.92 1.57 -9.31
CA GLU A 33 -6.20 2.06 -10.49
C GLU A 33 -4.69 2.07 -10.21
N ALA A 34 -3.89 1.79 -11.24
CA ALA A 34 -2.45 1.71 -11.09
C ALA A 34 -1.90 3.04 -10.57
N SER A 35 -1.54 3.08 -9.29
CA SER A 35 -1.01 4.29 -8.66
C SER A 35 0.45 4.49 -9.07
N THR A 36 0.74 5.66 -9.64
CA THR A 36 2.11 6.08 -10.01
C THR A 36 2.64 7.06 -8.98
N MET A 37 3.87 6.86 -8.51
CA MET A 37 4.51 7.79 -7.58
C MET A 37 4.94 9.08 -8.29
N PHE A 38 4.63 10.22 -7.68
CA PHE A 38 4.99 11.54 -8.19
C PHE A 38 5.62 12.40 -7.09
N ASN A 39 6.89 12.80 -7.28
CA ASN A 39 7.63 13.61 -6.33
C ASN A 39 7.59 15.08 -6.75
N VAL A 40 7.13 15.96 -5.84
CA VAL A 40 6.99 17.40 -6.11
C VAL A 40 7.73 18.22 -5.06
N ARG A 41 8.39 19.28 -5.51
CA ARG A 41 8.85 20.37 -4.64
C ARG A 41 7.87 21.54 -4.75
N MET A 42 7.41 22.05 -3.62
CA MET A 42 6.50 23.19 -3.55
C MET A 42 6.91 24.13 -2.43
N THR A 43 6.39 25.36 -2.45
CA THR A 43 6.65 26.33 -1.39
C THR A 43 6.00 25.90 -0.07
N THR A 44 6.60 26.32 1.06
CA THR A 44 6.09 25.99 2.40
C THR A 44 4.67 26.49 2.63
N SER A 45 4.30 27.62 2.01
CA SER A 45 2.95 28.19 2.11
C SER A 45 1.90 27.28 1.46
N VAL A 46 2.18 26.72 0.27
CA VAL A 46 1.29 25.78 -0.42
C VAL A 46 1.14 24.49 0.39
N HIS A 47 2.25 23.91 0.82
CA HIS A 47 2.24 22.70 1.65
C HIS A 47 1.43 22.88 2.95
N ARG A 48 1.54 24.05 3.61
CA ARG A 48 0.76 24.36 4.82
C ARG A 48 -0.74 24.47 4.54
N ARG A 49 -1.12 25.08 3.41
CA ARG A 49 -2.53 25.17 3.00
C ARG A 49 -3.12 23.81 2.72
N LEU A 50 -2.41 22.94 1.99
CA LEU A 50 -2.83 21.56 1.73
C LEU A 50 -3.04 20.77 3.03
N LYS A 51 -2.11 20.88 3.99
CA LYS A 51 -2.26 20.25 5.31
C LYS A 51 -3.50 20.73 6.06
N PHE A 52 -3.75 22.04 6.06
CA PHE A 52 -4.91 22.61 6.74
C PHE A 52 -6.23 22.15 6.11
N GLN A 53 -6.28 22.08 4.77
CA GLN A 53 -7.45 21.60 4.06
C GLN A 53 -7.71 20.11 4.32
N ALA A 54 -6.68 19.28 4.23
CA ALA A 54 -6.74 17.86 4.58
C ALA A 54 -7.30 17.64 6.00
N PHE A 55 -6.82 18.43 6.98
CA PHE A 55 -7.33 18.39 8.35
C PHE A 55 -8.80 18.82 8.46
N LYS A 56 -9.21 19.86 7.74
CA LYS A 56 -10.59 20.39 7.78
C LYS A 56 -11.61 19.42 7.16
N GLU A 57 -11.20 18.69 6.13
CA GLU A 57 -12.08 17.78 5.38
C GLU A 57 -12.02 16.33 5.88
N ASP A 58 -11.21 16.04 6.91
CA ASP A 58 -10.91 14.68 7.39
C ASP A 58 -10.43 13.74 6.26
N ARG A 59 -9.56 14.28 5.40
CA ARG A 59 -9.01 13.60 4.21
C ARG A 59 -7.49 13.60 4.23
N THR A 60 -6.90 12.74 3.41
CA THR A 60 -5.45 12.69 3.23
C THR A 60 -4.98 13.79 2.28
N MET A 61 -3.73 14.24 2.45
CA MET A 61 -3.13 15.18 1.50
C MET A 61 -3.07 14.63 0.06
N LYS A 62 -2.97 13.31 -0.10
CA LYS A 62 -2.98 12.65 -1.41
C LYS A 62 -4.31 12.94 -2.12
N GLU A 63 -5.43 12.67 -1.46
CA GLU A 63 -6.78 12.87 -2.04
C GLU A 63 -7.03 14.33 -2.41
N ILE A 64 -6.62 15.27 -1.56
CA ILE A 64 -6.74 16.71 -1.83
C ILE A 64 -5.93 17.10 -3.08
N VAL A 65 -4.72 16.56 -3.23
CA VAL A 65 -3.85 16.86 -4.40
C VAL A 65 -4.42 16.22 -5.66
N GLU A 66 -4.86 14.96 -5.61
CA GLU A 66 -5.46 14.26 -6.76
C GLU A 66 -6.72 15.00 -7.26
N GLU A 67 -7.62 15.38 -6.36
CA GLU A 67 -8.81 16.15 -6.72
C GLU A 67 -8.46 17.52 -7.32
N SER A 68 -7.49 18.22 -6.74
CA SER A 68 -7.06 19.53 -7.24
C SER A 68 -6.47 19.44 -8.65
N VAL A 69 -5.67 18.39 -8.91
CA VAL A 69 -5.09 18.12 -10.23
C VAL A 69 -6.18 17.75 -11.23
N LEU A 70 -7.10 16.85 -10.87
CA LEU A 70 -8.22 16.47 -11.73
C LEU A 70 -9.10 17.67 -12.09
N LYS A 71 -9.42 18.50 -11.10
CA LYS A 71 -10.20 19.72 -11.32
C LYS A 71 -9.51 20.66 -12.30
N TYR A 72 -8.21 20.91 -12.10
CA TYR A 72 -7.43 21.76 -13.01
C TYR A 72 -7.40 21.22 -14.43
N LEU A 73 -7.20 19.90 -14.62
CA LEU A 73 -7.19 19.29 -15.95
C LEU A 73 -8.56 19.41 -16.64
N ASN A 74 -9.65 19.12 -15.92
CA ASN A 74 -11.01 19.23 -16.46
C ASN A 74 -11.37 20.66 -16.87
N GLU A 75 -10.92 21.67 -16.11
CA GLU A 75 -11.16 23.09 -16.41
C GLU A 75 -10.37 23.56 -17.65
N HIS A 76 -9.27 22.90 -18.00
CA HIS A 76 -8.36 23.32 -19.08
C HIS A 76 -8.43 22.45 -20.35
N GLU A 77 -9.15 21.33 -20.31
CA GLU A 77 -9.43 20.50 -21.50
C GLU A 77 -10.72 20.91 -22.25
N SER A 78 -11.47 21.89 -21.74
CA SER A 78 -12.66 22.49 -22.40
C SER A 78 -12.31 23.69 -23.27
#